data_AF-A0A243RCD1-F1
#
_entry.id   AF-A0A243RCD1-F1
#
_cell.length_a   1.000
_cell.length_b   1.000
_cell.length_c   1.000
_cell.angle_alpha   90.00
_cell.angle_beta   90.00
_cell.angle_gamma   90.00
#
_symmetry.space_group_name_H-M   'P 1'
#
loop_
_entity.id
_entity.type
_entity.pdbx_description
1 polymer ?
#
loop_
_entity_poly.entity_id
_entity_poly.type
_entity_poly.pdbx_seq_one_letter_code
_entity_poly.pdbx_strand_id
1 'polypeptide(L)'
;MKVRAGLSLLFAALLAIVVANPAAADRSESEVWARLLFTPASADRIYCDAYTEVRASDGYVRGVFRSWNLGSSAQVCEGWLERKRYNSDGSLQYNWTRVSDINRIISETKWSGYHWNGTDAGSRVCIKNYASGEKACSYGVW
;
A
#
# COMPACT_ATOMS: atom_id res chain seq x y z
N MET A 1 2.90 -40.95 68.94
CA MET A 1 3.38 -39.61 69.30
C MET A 1 3.62 -38.80 68.01
N LYS A 2 3.19 -37.52 68.00
CA LYS A 2 3.37 -36.45 66.96
C LYS A 2 2.54 -36.65 65.67
N VAL A 3 1.39 -36.01 65.41
CA VAL A 3 0.96 -34.58 65.34
C VAL A 3 1.31 -33.88 64.02
N ARG A 4 0.25 -33.55 63.25
CA ARG A 4 0.05 -32.44 62.27
C ARG A 4 0.95 -32.45 61.00
N ALA A 5 0.56 -31.90 59.85
CA ALA A 5 -0.36 -30.83 59.56
C ALA A 5 -0.99 -31.01 58.17
N GLY A 6 -2.21 -30.52 58.00
CA GLY A 6 -2.77 -30.26 56.67
C GLY A 6 -2.09 -29.05 56.02
N LEU A 7 -2.19 -28.98 54.69
CA LEU A 7 -2.24 -27.72 53.99
C LEU A 7 -3.05 -27.91 52.71
N SER A 8 -4.29 -27.41 52.74
CA SER A 8 -5.05 -27.11 51.53
C SER A 8 -4.30 -26.03 50.75
N LEU A 9 -4.01 -26.30 49.48
CA LEU A 9 -3.64 -25.27 48.51
C LEU A 9 -4.66 -25.31 47.37
N LEU A 10 -5.73 -24.54 47.58
CA LEU A 10 -6.48 -23.90 46.52
C LEU A 10 -5.53 -22.90 45.85
N PHE A 11 -5.17 -23.06 44.57
CA PHE A 11 -4.75 -21.91 43.76
C PHE A 11 -5.02 -22.15 42.27
N ALA A 12 -6.07 -21.47 41.81
CA ALA A 12 -6.33 -20.91 40.48
C ALA A 12 -5.90 -21.72 39.24
N ALA A 13 -6.89 -22.29 38.55
CA ALA A 13 -6.79 -22.55 37.12
C ALA A 13 -6.57 -21.21 36.39
N LEU A 14 -5.35 -20.99 35.86
CA LEU A 14 -5.12 -19.96 34.87
C LEU A 14 -5.89 -20.33 33.61
N LEU A 15 -7.04 -19.69 33.38
CA LEU A 15 -7.53 -19.50 32.02
C LEU A 15 -6.49 -18.61 31.30
N ALA A 16 -5.66 -19.22 30.46
CA ALA A 16 -4.99 -18.48 29.41
C ALA A 16 -6.08 -18.03 28.42
N ILE A 17 -6.54 -16.79 28.57
CA ILE A 17 -7.20 -16.10 27.47
C ILE A 17 -6.10 -15.92 26.43
N VAL A 18 -6.05 -16.83 25.46
CA VAL A 18 -5.39 -16.53 24.19
C VAL A 18 -6.23 -15.42 23.59
N VAL A 19 -5.83 -14.18 23.86
CA VAL A 19 -6.21 -13.07 23.02
C VAL A 19 -5.55 -13.39 21.68
N ALA A 20 -6.32 -14.02 20.79
CA ALA A 20 -6.02 -13.93 19.39
C ALA A 20 -6.10 -12.44 19.08
N ASN A 21 -4.98 -11.74 19.22
CA ASN A 21 -4.73 -10.62 18.34
C ASN A 21 -4.97 -11.21 16.94
N PRO A 22 -5.89 -10.69 16.13
CA PRO A 22 -5.76 -10.85 14.71
C PRO A 22 -4.50 -10.08 14.33
N ALA A 23 -3.33 -10.66 14.63
CA ALA A 23 -2.08 -10.30 14.02
C ALA A 23 -2.34 -10.50 12.54
N ALA A 24 -2.39 -9.37 11.83
CA ALA A 24 -2.41 -9.21 10.40
C ALA A 24 -2.88 -10.46 9.64
N ALA A 25 -4.16 -10.50 9.27
CA ALA A 25 -4.55 -11.34 8.14
C ALA A 25 -3.53 -11.12 7.03
N ASP A 26 -2.83 -12.19 6.66
CA ASP A 26 -1.80 -12.24 5.63
C ASP A 26 -2.14 -11.28 4.49
N ARG A 27 -1.54 -10.09 4.53
CA ARG A 27 -1.46 -9.26 3.34
C ARG A 27 -0.42 -9.96 2.50
N SER A 28 -0.87 -10.77 1.55
CA SER A 28 -0.06 -11.13 0.39
C SER A 28 0.23 -9.82 -0.36
N GLU A 29 1.19 -9.05 0.12
CA GLU A 29 1.62 -7.78 -0.45
C GLU A 29 2.40 -8.08 -1.73
N SER A 30 1.71 -8.19 -2.86
CA SER A 30 2.34 -7.97 -4.16
C SER A 30 2.69 -6.48 -4.25
N GLU A 31 3.80 -6.08 -3.64
CA GLU A 31 4.31 -4.71 -3.71
C GLU A 31 5.00 -4.50 -5.06
N VAL A 32 4.27 -3.96 -6.03
CA VAL A 32 4.87 -3.48 -7.28
C VAL A 32 5.06 -1.97 -7.19
N TRP A 33 6.32 -1.56 -7.28
CA TRP A 33 6.73 -0.18 -7.04
C TRP A 33 6.81 0.65 -8.33
N ALA A 34 6.43 1.92 -8.24
CA ALA A 34 6.80 2.98 -9.15
C ALA A 34 7.64 4.00 -8.37
N ARG A 35 8.86 4.26 -8.83
CA ARG A 35 9.79 5.15 -8.14
C ARG A 35 10.36 6.18 -9.10
N LEU A 36 10.34 7.44 -8.68
CA LEU A 36 10.90 8.55 -9.43
C LEU A 36 11.80 9.35 -8.48
N LEU A 37 13.10 9.27 -8.71
CA LEU A 37 14.09 10.12 -8.05
C LEU A 37 14.42 11.28 -8.98
N PHE A 38 13.88 12.46 -8.69
CA PHE A 38 14.24 13.67 -9.41
C PHE A 38 15.37 14.37 -8.67
N THR A 39 16.54 14.41 -9.29
CA THR A 39 17.70 15.15 -8.79
C THR A 39 17.78 16.46 -9.57
N PRO A 40 17.11 17.55 -9.13
CA PRO A 40 17.27 18.83 -9.80
C PRO A 40 18.71 19.34 -9.66
N ALA A 41 19.06 20.36 -10.45
CA ALA A 41 20.38 21.00 -10.41
C ALA A 41 20.67 21.74 -9.08
N SER A 42 19.67 21.93 -8.21
CA SER A 42 19.82 22.48 -6.86
C SER A 42 19.93 21.36 -5.80
N ALA A 43 20.44 21.71 -4.62
CA ALA A 43 20.66 20.77 -3.50
C ALA A 43 19.36 20.11 -2.95
N ASP A 44 18.18 20.50 -3.44
CA ASP A 44 16.88 19.98 -2.99
C ASP A 44 16.50 18.72 -3.81
N ARG A 45 16.73 17.52 -3.29
CA ARG A 45 16.32 16.29 -4.00
C ARG A 45 14.82 16.02 -3.77
N ILE A 46 14.09 15.70 -4.83
CA ILE A 46 12.67 15.32 -4.76
C ILE A 46 12.58 13.80 -4.93
N TYR A 47 12.00 13.13 -3.95
CA TYR A 47 11.79 11.69 -4.03
C TYR A 47 10.30 11.38 -4.00
N CYS A 48 9.79 10.88 -5.13
CA CYS A 48 8.42 10.41 -5.27
C CYS A 48 8.44 8.88 -5.34
N ASP A 49 7.58 8.23 -4.56
CA ASP A 49 7.47 6.78 -4.55
C ASP A 49 5.99 6.38 -4.47
N ALA A 50 5.65 5.28 -5.10
CA ALA A 50 4.33 4.69 -4.98
C ALA A 50 4.39 3.18 -5.10
N TYR A 51 3.44 2.51 -4.46
CA TYR A 51 3.30 1.06 -4.55
C TYR A 51 1.84 0.65 -4.47
N THR A 52 1.56 -0.53 -5.01
CA THR A 52 0.26 -1.19 -4.88
C THR A 52 0.21 -2.05 -3.63
N GLU A 53 -0.90 -1.97 -2.90
CA GLU A 53 -1.27 -2.98 -1.91
C GLU A 53 -2.47 -3.76 -2.42
N VAL A 54 -2.39 -5.10 -2.43
CA VAL A 54 -3.48 -5.98 -2.84
C VAL A 54 -4.13 -6.59 -1.61
N ARG A 55 -5.45 -6.44 -1.48
CA ARG A 55 -6.20 -7.02 -0.38
C ARG A 55 -6.52 -8.48 -0.71
N ALA A 56 -5.92 -9.41 0.03
CA ALA A 56 -6.01 -10.84 -0.25
C ALA A 56 -7.46 -11.40 -0.25
N SER A 57 -8.35 -10.84 0.57
CA SER A 57 -9.73 -11.32 0.69
C SER A 57 -10.56 -11.15 -0.58
N ASP A 58 -10.24 -10.15 -1.39
CA ASP A 58 -11.06 -9.74 -2.52
C ASP A 58 -10.25 -9.01 -3.58
N GLY A 59 -8.96 -9.29 -3.77
CA GLY A 59 -8.15 -8.73 -4.87
C GLY A 59 -8.23 -7.20 -5.09
N TYR A 60 -8.72 -6.40 -4.13
CA TYR A 60 -8.84 -4.97 -4.30
C TYR A 60 -7.45 -4.37 -4.18
N VAL A 61 -7.10 -3.49 -5.11
CA VAL A 61 -5.81 -2.83 -5.16
C VAL A 61 -5.95 -1.40 -4.64
N ARG A 62 -5.08 -1.02 -3.73
CA ARG A 62 -4.91 0.36 -3.28
C ARG A 62 -3.56 0.90 -3.72
N GLY A 63 -3.53 2.12 -4.22
CA GLY A 63 -2.29 2.85 -4.44
C GLY A 63 -1.89 3.61 -3.18
N VAL A 64 -0.65 3.46 -2.75
CA VAL A 64 -0.03 4.27 -1.70
C VAL A 64 1.04 5.13 -2.35
N PHE A 65 1.05 6.42 -2.01
CA PHE A 65 1.91 7.41 -2.63
C PHE A 65 2.63 8.23 -1.57
N ARG A 66 3.92 8.47 -1.79
CA ARG A 66 4.80 9.14 -0.84
C ARG A 66 5.65 10.19 -1.57
N SER A 67 5.83 11.31 -0.91
CA SER A 67 6.73 12.38 -1.34
C SER A 67 7.62 12.74 -0.16
N TRP A 68 8.93 12.72 -0.36
CA TRP A 68 9.89 13.19 0.63
C TRP A 68 10.65 14.37 0.08
N ASN A 69 10.59 15.46 0.85
CA ASN A 69 11.43 16.60 0.63
C ASN A 69 12.80 16.36 1.24
N LEU A 70 13.83 16.23 0.41
CA LEU A 70 15.22 16.17 0.84
C LEU A 70 15.87 17.58 0.81
N GLY A 71 15.07 18.65 0.96
CA GLY A 71 15.41 20.06 0.76
C GLY A 71 14.42 21.05 1.43
N SER A 72 14.47 22.35 1.08
CA SER A 72 13.84 23.44 1.87
C SER A 72 12.54 24.06 1.35
N SER A 73 11.97 23.62 0.22
CA SER A 73 10.77 24.29 -0.35
C SER A 73 9.71 23.31 -0.84
N ALA A 74 8.43 23.66 -0.65
CA ALA A 74 7.24 22.83 -0.84
C ALA A 74 7.27 21.97 -2.11
N GLN A 75 7.52 20.66 -1.94
CA GLN A 75 7.54 19.70 -3.03
C GLN A 75 6.15 19.19 -3.31
N VAL A 76 5.88 18.76 -4.54
CA VAL A 76 4.57 18.21 -4.87
C VAL A 76 4.72 17.05 -5.85
N CYS A 77 4.52 15.82 -5.38
CA CYS A 77 4.32 14.68 -6.27
C CYS A 77 2.82 14.52 -6.54
N GLU A 78 2.45 14.15 -7.75
CA GLU A 78 1.10 13.72 -8.08
C GLU A 78 1.09 12.19 -8.20
N GLY A 79 0.12 11.52 -7.58
CA GLY A 79 -0.02 10.07 -7.62
C GLY A 79 -1.44 9.62 -7.96
N TRP A 80 -1.59 8.60 -8.79
CA TRP A 80 -2.89 8.00 -9.13
C TRP A 80 -2.77 6.52 -9.49
N LEU A 81 -3.90 5.81 -9.49
CA LEU A 81 -4.02 4.46 -10.03
C LEU A 81 -4.51 4.47 -11.47
N GLU A 82 -3.95 3.56 -12.26
CA GLU A 82 -4.46 3.21 -13.58
C GLU A 82 -4.86 1.74 -13.62
N ARG A 83 -5.86 1.44 -14.45
CA ARG A 83 -6.37 0.09 -14.67
C ARG A 83 -6.32 -0.27 -16.15
N LYS A 84 -6.06 -1.54 -16.44
CA LYS A 84 -6.20 -2.16 -17.75
C LYS A 84 -7.21 -3.29 -17.64
N ARG A 85 -8.04 -3.51 -18.67
CA ARG A 85 -9.03 -4.59 -18.66
C ARG A 85 -9.11 -5.29 -20.00
N TYR A 86 -9.22 -6.60 -19.96
CA TYR A 86 -9.55 -7.44 -21.10
C TYR A 86 -11.01 -7.90 -21.01
N ASN A 87 -11.58 -8.21 -22.16
CA ASN A 87 -12.84 -8.93 -22.28
C ASN A 87 -12.60 -10.42 -21.98
N SER A 88 -13.68 -11.17 -21.76
CA SER A 88 -13.62 -12.61 -21.47
C SER A 88 -13.03 -13.45 -22.61
N ASP A 89 -13.01 -12.92 -23.83
CA ASP A 89 -12.39 -13.55 -25.00
C ASP A 89 -10.88 -13.23 -25.13
N GLY A 90 -10.31 -12.53 -24.15
CA GLY A 90 -8.90 -12.11 -24.12
C GLY A 90 -8.60 -10.85 -24.94
N SER A 91 -9.58 -10.27 -25.64
CA SER A 91 -9.39 -9.00 -26.36
C SER A 91 -9.28 -7.82 -25.39
N LEU A 92 -8.51 -6.80 -25.75
CA LEU A 92 -8.34 -5.61 -24.90
C LEU A 92 -9.65 -4.81 -24.84
N GLN A 93 -10.23 -4.64 -23.65
CA GLN A 93 -11.38 -3.76 -23.46
C GLN A 93 -10.94 -2.30 -23.41
N TYR A 94 -9.99 -1.99 -22.51
CA TYR A 94 -9.31 -0.69 -22.48
C TYR A 94 -7.90 -0.84 -21.92
N ASN A 95 -7.00 0.00 -22.43
CA ASN A 95 -5.62 0.07 -21.95
C ASN A 95 -5.52 0.88 -20.66
N TRP A 96 -4.34 0.91 -20.03
CA TRP A 96 -4.06 1.67 -18.81
C TRP A 96 -4.72 3.05 -18.78
N THR A 97 -5.76 3.18 -17.96
CA THR A 97 -6.62 4.36 -17.84
C THR A 97 -6.76 4.71 -16.37
N ARG A 98 -6.70 6.00 -16.02
CA ARG A 98 -6.81 6.46 -14.62
C ARG A 98 -8.17 6.10 -14.03
N VAL A 99 -8.17 5.47 -12.86
CA VAL A 99 -9.38 5.04 -12.15
C VAL A 99 -9.55 5.69 -10.77
N SER A 100 -8.52 6.35 -10.25
CA SER A 100 -8.58 7.12 -9.00
C SER A 100 -8.47 8.62 -9.25
N ASP A 101 -8.76 9.40 -8.22
CA ASP A 101 -8.36 10.81 -8.16
C ASP A 101 -6.82 10.96 -8.18
N ILE A 102 -6.37 12.14 -8.61
CA ILE A 102 -4.97 12.54 -8.46
C ILE A 102 -4.75 13.00 -7.03
N ASN A 103 -3.81 12.35 -6.34
CA ASN A 103 -3.35 12.73 -5.02
C ASN A 103 -2.14 13.65 -5.16
N ARG A 104 -2.28 14.89 -4.69
CA ARG A 104 -1.21 15.89 -4.66
C ARG A 104 -0.51 15.82 -3.30
N ILE A 105 0.79 15.51 -3.29
CA ILE A 105 1.51 15.02 -2.11
C ILE A 105 2.65 15.97 -1.76
N ILE A 106 2.46 16.74 -0.68
CA ILE A 106 3.35 17.85 -0.34
C ILE A 106 4.51 17.46 0.60
N SER A 107 4.26 16.59 1.59
CA SER A 107 5.31 16.02 2.46
C SER A 107 4.82 14.83 3.33
N GLU A 108 3.81 14.10 2.88
CA GLU A 108 3.16 13.04 3.68
C GLU A 108 2.81 11.84 2.81
N THR A 109 2.43 10.71 3.42
CA THR A 109 1.85 9.58 2.68
C THR A 109 0.37 9.87 2.37
N LYS A 110 -0.07 9.59 1.14
CA LYS A 110 -1.49 9.59 0.74
C LYS A 110 -1.84 8.26 0.07
N TRP A 111 -3.14 7.97 -0.05
CA TRP A 111 -3.65 6.77 -0.68
C TRP A 111 -4.85 7.06 -1.59
N SER A 112 -5.06 6.25 -2.62
CA SER A 112 -6.16 6.43 -3.59
C SER A 112 -7.48 5.77 -3.18
N GLY A 113 -7.50 5.01 -2.08
CA GLY A 113 -8.58 4.05 -1.82
C GLY A 113 -8.41 2.75 -2.62
N TYR A 114 -9.34 1.82 -2.43
CA TYR A 114 -9.32 0.48 -3.03
C TYR A 114 -10.12 0.43 -4.34
N HIS A 115 -9.56 -0.21 -5.38
CA HIS A 115 -10.21 -0.51 -6.66
C HIS A 115 -10.13 -2.00 -6.96
N TRP A 116 -11.25 -2.63 -7.32
CA TRP A 116 -11.29 -4.07 -7.62
C TRP A 116 -10.47 -4.40 -8.86
N ASN A 117 -9.49 -5.30 -8.74
CA ASN A 117 -8.73 -5.76 -9.89
C ASN A 117 -9.58 -6.72 -10.74
N GLY A 118 -10.17 -7.74 -10.12
CA GLY A 118 -10.97 -8.75 -10.82
C GLY A 118 -10.19 -9.59 -11.81
N THR A 119 -10.82 -10.66 -12.27
CA THR A 119 -10.25 -11.49 -13.33
C THR A 119 -10.08 -10.64 -14.60
N ASP A 120 -8.94 -10.83 -15.28
CA ASP A 120 -8.61 -10.16 -16.54
C ASP A 120 -8.57 -8.61 -16.47
N ALA A 121 -8.35 -8.06 -15.28
CA ALA A 121 -8.02 -6.66 -15.12
C ALA A 121 -6.79 -6.47 -14.23
N GLY A 122 -5.97 -5.49 -14.61
CA GLY A 122 -4.73 -5.19 -13.94
C GLY A 122 -4.73 -3.76 -13.42
N SER A 123 -4.03 -3.53 -12.32
CA SER A 123 -3.89 -2.22 -11.66
C SER A 123 -2.42 -1.85 -11.56
N ARG A 124 -2.11 -0.56 -11.72
CA ARG A 124 -0.76 -0.01 -11.52
C ARG A 124 -0.84 1.35 -10.87
N VAL A 125 0.21 1.73 -10.15
CA VAL A 125 0.39 3.09 -9.65
C VAL A 125 1.19 3.92 -10.65
N CYS A 126 0.87 5.21 -10.73
CA CYS A 126 1.65 6.20 -11.45
C CYS A 126 1.96 7.37 -10.53
N ILE A 127 3.15 7.94 -10.72
CA ILE A 127 3.62 9.13 -10.03
C ILE A 127 4.19 10.13 -11.02
N LYS A 128 4.06 11.41 -10.69
CA LYS A 128 4.57 12.51 -11.50
C LYS A 128 5.18 13.58 -10.60
N ASN A 129 6.33 14.10 -11.00
CA ASN A 129 6.85 15.33 -10.41
C ASN A 129 6.01 16.51 -10.93
N TYR A 130 5.37 17.25 -10.03
CA TYR A 130 4.48 18.35 -10.42
C TYR A 130 5.21 19.46 -11.20
N ALA A 131 6.46 19.76 -10.81
CA ALA A 131 7.23 20.86 -11.37
C ALA A 131 7.87 20.51 -12.72
N SER A 132 8.56 19.36 -12.81
CA SER A 132 9.25 18.95 -14.04
C SER A 132 8.33 18.25 -15.05
N GLY A 133 7.18 17.74 -14.59
CA GLY A 133 6.27 16.96 -15.42
C GLY A 133 6.71 15.52 -15.67
N GLU A 134 7.89 15.12 -15.20
CA GLU A 134 8.40 13.75 -15.32
C GLU A 134 7.44 12.75 -14.66
N LYS A 135 7.21 11.62 -15.34
CA LYS A 135 6.25 10.60 -14.92
C LYS A 135 6.87 9.21 -14.92
N ALA A 136 6.56 8.42 -13.91
CA ALA A 136 6.82 6.98 -13.85
C ALA A 136 5.55 6.22 -13.49
N CYS A 137 5.40 5.01 -14.01
CA CYS A 137 4.32 4.09 -13.64
C CYS A 137 4.91 2.71 -13.34
N SER A 138 4.29 1.98 -12.42
CA SER A 138 4.70 0.62 -12.08
C SER A 138 4.28 -0.36 -13.18
N TYR A 139 4.77 -1.59 -13.09
CA TYR A 139 4.13 -2.71 -13.76
C TYR A 139 2.72 -2.94 -13.17
N GLY A 140 1.88 -3.65 -13.94
CA GLY A 140 0.54 -4.00 -13.51
C GLY A 140 0.51 -5.26 -12.65
N VAL A 141 -0.28 -5.24 -11.57
CA VAL A 141 -0.72 -6.43 -10.83
C VAL A 141 -2.06 -6.90 -11.40
N TRP A 142 -2.30 -8.22 -11.51
CA TRP A 142 -3.52 -8.84 -12.06
C TRP A 142 -4.20 -9.71 -11.00
#